data_AF-A0A1M7SIC2-F1
#
_entry.id   AF-A0A1M7SIC2-F1
#
_cell.length_a   1.000
_cell.length_b   1.000
_cell.length_c   1.000
_cell.angle_alpha   90.00
_cell.angle_beta   90.00
_cell.angle_gamma   90.00
#
_symmetry.space_group_name_H-M   'P 1'
#
loop_
_entity.id
_entity.type
_entity.pdbx_description
1 polymer ?
#
loop_
_entity_poly.entity_id
_entity_poly.type
_entity_poly.pdbx_seq_one_letter_code
_entity_poly.pdbx_strand_id
1 'polypeptide(L)'
;MRAALPFFVLLQASGLAPLQASGVSAEVSEPVSLGEVDAALKAVRGLLPECEPGCITPDEATAMAFATGEEGTRPGRFLLDIRGGGQSIHGELGTLFFVNSRQDYATLGTLTIAFEPDALRGLLQRARVCGAASVIEGQIDVKGCRSGGVSDLNMFTMMQRLGGRRIAVDGEVRLQWIDSHIGSPRPTANKRGEHEVGYYQVWVRVADADQVIFVHDD
;
A
#
# COMPACT_ATOMS: atom_id res chain seq x y z
N MET A 1 9.71 89.81 18.94
CA MET A 1 10.40 88.99 17.91
C MET A 1 9.84 87.58 18.03
N ARG A 2 8.75 87.20 17.36
CA ARG A 2 8.61 86.74 15.94
C ARG A 2 9.56 85.61 15.54
N ALA A 3 9.04 84.38 15.53
CA ALA A 3 9.16 83.29 14.52
C ALA A 3 8.80 81.95 15.22
N ALA A 4 8.18 80.91 14.68
CA ALA A 4 7.26 80.65 13.57
C ALA A 4 6.87 79.15 13.73
N LEU A 5 5.59 78.80 13.56
CA LEU A 5 5.00 77.44 13.41
C LEU A 5 5.54 76.71 12.15
N PRO A 6 5.24 75.42 11.81
CA PRO A 6 4.11 74.53 12.19
C PRO A 6 4.56 73.03 12.41
N PHE A 7 3.76 71.94 12.55
CA PHE A 7 2.79 71.34 11.61
C PHE A 7 2.30 69.96 12.16
N PHE A 8 0.99 69.68 11.99
CA PHE A 8 0.26 68.39 11.81
C PHE A 8 0.43 67.19 12.77
N VAL A 9 -0.59 66.60 13.43
CA VAL A 9 -1.92 66.03 13.04
C VAL A 9 -1.86 64.51 12.72
N LEU A 10 -2.92 63.80 13.15
CA LEU A 10 -3.37 62.40 12.99
C LEU A 10 -2.94 61.44 14.12
N LEU A 11 -3.81 60.98 15.03
CA LEU A 11 -5.16 60.39 14.95
C LEU A 11 -5.20 59.08 14.16
N GLN A 12 -5.81 58.08 14.81
CA GLN A 12 -6.25 56.75 14.34
C GLN A 12 -5.36 55.58 14.79
N ALA A 13 -5.90 54.42 15.16
CA ALA A 13 -7.24 54.03 15.55
C ALA A 13 -7.10 52.60 16.13
N SER A 14 -7.98 52.26 17.05
CA SER A 14 -8.22 50.89 17.48
C SER A 14 -8.39 49.95 16.28
N GLY A 15 -7.69 48.83 16.31
CA GLY A 15 -7.76 47.79 15.29
C GLY A 15 -7.35 46.43 15.85
N LEU A 16 -7.97 46.00 16.96
CA LEU A 16 -8.05 44.59 17.32
C LEU A 16 -8.94 43.91 16.25
N ALA A 17 -8.32 43.47 15.17
CA ALA A 17 -8.95 42.52 14.26
C ALA A 17 -8.84 41.13 14.89
N PRO A 18 -9.96 40.43 15.15
CA PRO A 18 -9.89 38.99 15.41
C PRO A 18 -9.48 38.33 14.10
N LEU A 19 -8.28 37.75 14.05
CA LEU A 19 -7.91 36.86 12.96
C LEU A 19 -8.90 35.69 13.00
N GLN A 20 -9.80 35.70 12.04
CA GLN A 20 -10.71 34.61 11.76
C GLN A 20 -9.90 33.33 11.60
N ALA A 21 -10.33 32.32 12.37
CA ALA A 21 -9.99 30.93 12.15
C ALA A 21 -10.49 30.52 10.75
N SER A 22 -9.61 30.67 9.77
CA SER A 22 -9.71 30.06 8.45
C SER A 22 -8.37 29.41 8.18
N GLY A 23 -8.26 28.15 8.56
CA GLY A 23 -7.03 27.38 8.45
C GLY A 23 -7.35 25.93 8.20
N VAL A 24 -7.97 25.70 7.03
CA VAL A 24 -7.79 24.54 6.14
C VAL A 24 -7.48 23.23 6.89
N SER A 25 -8.48 22.34 6.98
CA SER A 25 -8.23 20.91 7.26
C SER A 25 -7.05 20.46 6.41
N ALA A 26 -5.93 20.16 7.06
CA ALA A 26 -4.70 19.79 6.41
C ALA A 26 -4.94 18.50 5.65
N GLU A 27 -5.17 18.62 4.35
CA GLU A 27 -5.16 17.49 3.43
C GLU A 27 -3.84 16.76 3.62
N VAL A 28 -3.95 15.56 4.16
CA VAL A 28 -2.88 14.58 4.14
C VAL A 28 -2.50 14.45 2.67
N SER A 29 -1.36 15.05 2.28
CA SER A 29 -0.93 15.05 0.88
C SER A 29 -1.08 13.65 0.32
N GLU A 30 -2.04 13.51 -0.59
CA GLU A 30 -2.31 12.28 -1.28
C GLU A 30 -0.99 11.83 -1.93
N PRO A 31 -0.66 10.54 -1.87
CA PRO A 31 0.42 10.05 -2.71
C PRO A 31 0.10 10.35 -4.16
N VAL A 32 1.16 10.44 -4.97
CA VAL A 32 1.11 10.52 -6.44
C VAL A 32 -0.13 9.76 -6.93
N SER A 33 -1.04 10.42 -7.64
CA SER A 33 -2.27 9.79 -8.14
C SER A 33 -1.93 8.49 -8.86
N LEU A 34 -2.25 7.34 -8.26
CA LEU A 34 -2.05 6.02 -8.86
C LEU A 34 -3.25 5.66 -9.75
N GLY A 35 -4.13 6.63 -10.01
CA GLY A 35 -5.37 6.51 -10.78
C GLY A 35 -5.17 5.86 -12.15
N GLU A 36 -4.04 6.15 -12.81
CA GLU A 36 -3.68 5.55 -14.09
C GLU A 36 -3.18 4.11 -13.97
N VAL A 37 -2.49 3.77 -12.87
CA VAL A 37 -1.93 2.44 -12.66
C VAL A 37 -3.01 1.44 -12.24
N ASP A 38 -3.98 1.90 -11.46
CA ASP A 38 -5.11 1.10 -11.01
C ASP A 38 -6.22 0.95 -12.05
N ALA A 39 -6.16 1.66 -13.19
CA ALA A 39 -7.22 1.66 -14.19
C ALA A 39 -7.57 0.23 -14.68
N ALA A 40 -6.55 -0.62 -14.88
CA ALA A 40 -6.75 -2.01 -15.26
C ALA A 40 -7.46 -2.82 -14.15
N LEU A 41 -7.09 -2.62 -12.89
CA LEU A 41 -7.71 -3.28 -11.73
C LEU A 41 -9.16 -2.81 -11.53
N LYS A 42 -9.42 -1.50 -11.70
CA LYS A 42 -10.76 -0.91 -11.60
C LYS A 42 -11.68 -1.45 -12.71
N ALA A 43 -11.15 -1.63 -13.93
CA ALA A 43 -11.92 -2.16 -15.05
C ALA A 43 -12.32 -3.63 -14.87
N VAL A 44 -11.41 -4.47 -14.37
CA VAL A 44 -11.67 -5.91 -14.18
C VAL A 44 -12.42 -6.22 -12.89
N ARG A 45 -12.30 -5.38 -11.85
CA ARG A 45 -12.93 -5.60 -10.54
C ARG A 45 -14.40 -6.02 -10.61
N GLY A 46 -15.20 -5.40 -11.47
CA GLY A 46 -16.63 -5.70 -11.60
C GLY A 46 -16.95 -7.02 -12.29
N LEU A 47 -15.96 -7.68 -12.87
CA LEU A 47 -16.07 -8.97 -13.55
C LEU A 47 -15.59 -10.13 -12.67
N LEU A 48 -14.94 -9.83 -11.54
CA LEU A 48 -14.31 -10.83 -10.67
C LEU A 48 -15.29 -11.27 -9.57
N PRO A 49 -15.68 -12.56 -9.52
CA PRO A 49 -16.57 -13.07 -8.47
C PRO A 49 -15.92 -12.97 -7.07
N GLU A 50 -14.59 -13.03 -6.99
CA GLU A 50 -13.84 -12.82 -5.75
C GLU A 50 -14.04 -11.42 -5.19
N CYS A 51 -14.50 -10.48 -6.01
CA CYS A 51 -14.66 -9.09 -5.65
C CYS A 51 -16.08 -8.66 -5.31
N GLU A 52 -17.08 -9.56 -5.26
CA GLU A 52 -18.38 -9.22 -4.68
C GLU A 52 -18.32 -9.25 -3.14
N PRO A 53 -18.73 -8.19 -2.42
CA PRO A 53 -19.52 -7.04 -2.88
C PRO A 53 -18.73 -5.80 -3.34
N GLY A 54 -17.40 -5.78 -3.17
CA GLY A 54 -16.55 -4.74 -3.76
C GLY A 54 -15.10 -4.83 -3.27
N CYS A 55 -14.18 -5.24 -4.14
CA CYS A 55 -12.75 -5.12 -3.85
C CYS A 55 -12.29 -3.66 -3.82
N ILE A 56 -11.27 -3.38 -3.03
CA ILE A 56 -10.61 -2.09 -2.88
C ILE A 56 -9.30 -2.14 -3.67
N THR A 57 -9.07 -1.18 -4.56
CA THR A 57 -7.81 -1.08 -5.32
C THR A 57 -6.72 -0.39 -4.49
N PRO A 58 -5.43 -0.48 -4.88
CA PRO A 58 -4.34 0.19 -4.17
C PRO A 58 -4.57 1.68 -3.89
N ASP A 59 -5.08 2.46 -4.85
CA ASP A 59 -5.47 3.87 -4.67
C ASP A 59 -6.50 4.05 -3.55
N GLU A 60 -7.56 3.25 -3.57
CA GLU A 60 -8.66 3.35 -2.63
C GLU A 60 -8.19 2.93 -1.22
N ALA A 61 -7.37 1.87 -1.14
CA ALA A 61 -6.75 1.41 0.10
C ALA A 61 -5.85 2.50 0.72
N THR A 62 -5.17 3.23 -0.14
CA THR A 62 -4.28 4.32 0.23
C THR A 62 -5.05 5.52 0.79
N ALA A 63 -6.08 5.96 0.07
CA ALA A 63 -6.98 7.01 0.55
C ALA A 63 -7.60 6.61 1.90
N MET A 64 -8.03 5.35 2.05
CA MET A 64 -8.53 4.81 3.30
C MET A 64 -7.50 4.86 4.43
N ALA A 65 -6.27 4.41 4.20
CA ALA A 65 -5.22 4.40 5.22
C ALA A 65 -4.87 5.81 5.70
N PHE A 66 -4.69 6.76 4.77
CA PHE A 66 -4.40 8.15 5.11
C PHE A 66 -5.57 8.86 5.80
N ALA A 67 -6.82 8.53 5.44
CA ALA A 67 -8.00 9.07 6.12
C ALA A 67 -8.13 8.56 7.58
N THR A 68 -7.60 7.37 7.89
CA THR A 68 -7.71 6.77 9.23
C THR A 68 -6.53 7.12 10.14
N GLY A 69 -5.38 7.48 9.57
CA GLY A 69 -4.15 7.83 10.31
C GLY A 69 -3.34 6.62 10.79
N GLU A 70 -2.22 6.87 11.46
CA GLU A 70 -1.24 5.83 11.88
C GLU A 70 -1.82 4.80 12.86
N GLU A 71 -2.67 5.24 13.79
CA GLU A 71 -3.29 4.38 14.81
C GLU A 71 -4.54 3.65 14.28
N GLY A 72 -4.94 3.95 13.04
CA GLY A 72 -6.17 3.49 12.43
C GLY A 72 -5.98 2.27 11.54
N THR A 73 -6.89 1.29 11.66
CA THR A 73 -7.00 0.20 10.69
C THR A 73 -8.37 0.20 10.03
N ARG A 74 -8.43 -0.24 8.76
CA ARG A 74 -9.69 -0.39 8.03
C ARG A 74 -9.77 -1.79 7.40
N PRO A 75 -10.79 -2.58 7.72
CA PRO A 75 -10.97 -3.88 7.09
C PRO A 75 -11.42 -3.71 5.64
N GLY A 76 -11.05 -4.67 4.80
CA GLY A 76 -11.44 -4.69 3.40
C GLY A 76 -10.92 -5.90 2.66
N ARG A 77 -11.45 -6.09 1.45
CA ARG A 77 -10.90 -7.02 0.47
C ARG A 77 -10.12 -6.22 -0.55
N PHE A 78 -8.82 -6.42 -0.65
CA PHE A 78 -7.92 -5.63 -1.48
C PHE A 78 -7.52 -6.40 -2.73
N LEU A 79 -7.70 -5.80 -3.91
CA LEU A 79 -7.33 -6.41 -5.19
C LEU A 79 -6.04 -5.80 -5.70
N LEU A 80 -5.05 -6.62 -6.03
CA LEU A 80 -3.75 -6.16 -6.50
C LEU A 80 -3.04 -7.19 -7.38
N ASP A 81 -2.13 -6.69 -8.23
CA ASP A 81 -1.17 -7.52 -8.95
C ASP A 81 0.16 -7.57 -8.18
N ILE A 82 0.76 -8.75 -8.10
CA ILE A 82 2.08 -8.95 -7.49
C ILE A 82 3.16 -8.64 -8.51
N ARG A 83 3.91 -7.55 -8.31
CA ARG A 83 4.96 -7.06 -9.22
C ARG A 83 6.37 -7.25 -8.68
N GLY A 84 6.53 -7.22 -7.37
CA GLY A 84 7.82 -7.32 -6.70
C GLY A 84 7.69 -7.90 -5.29
N GLY A 85 8.82 -8.05 -4.61
CA GLY A 85 8.82 -8.53 -3.24
C GLY A 85 10.19 -8.47 -2.59
N GLY A 86 10.19 -8.59 -1.27
CA GLY A 86 11.36 -8.54 -0.42
C GLY A 86 11.10 -9.22 0.92
N GLN A 87 12.11 -9.25 1.77
CA GLN A 87 12.02 -9.77 3.12
C GLN A 87 12.61 -8.72 4.06
N SER A 88 11.93 -8.43 5.17
CA SER A 88 12.57 -7.62 6.21
C SER A 88 13.52 -8.50 7.01
N ILE A 89 14.68 -7.93 7.34
CA ILE A 89 15.72 -8.57 8.16
C ILE A 89 15.94 -7.79 9.47
N HIS A 90 15.26 -6.64 9.65
CA HIS A 90 15.50 -5.69 10.75
C HIS A 90 14.19 -5.01 11.24
N GLY A 91 14.14 -4.67 12.53
CA GLY A 91 13.10 -3.84 13.16
C GLY A 91 11.87 -4.57 13.70
N GLU A 92 10.86 -3.81 14.16
CA GLU A 92 9.58 -4.31 14.69
C GLU A 92 8.76 -5.13 13.68
N LEU A 93 9.08 -4.98 12.39
CA LEU A 93 8.48 -5.72 11.28
C LEU A 93 9.05 -7.14 11.10
N GLY A 94 10.00 -7.55 11.95
CA GLY A 94 10.37 -8.95 12.16
C GLY A 94 10.75 -9.74 10.92
N THR A 95 10.36 -11.03 10.91
CA THR A 95 10.60 -12.05 9.86
C THR A 95 9.54 -12.03 8.76
N LEU A 96 8.82 -10.92 8.59
CA LEU A 96 7.75 -10.80 7.60
C LEU A 96 8.30 -10.77 6.17
N PHE A 97 7.50 -11.31 5.26
CA PHE A 97 7.77 -11.31 3.83
C PHE A 97 6.85 -10.30 3.14
N PHE A 98 7.42 -9.44 2.31
CA PHE A 98 6.71 -8.34 1.69
C PHE A 98 6.56 -8.63 0.20
N VAL A 99 5.36 -8.48 -0.33
CA VAL A 99 5.16 -8.32 -1.77
C VAL A 99 4.78 -6.88 -2.05
N ASN A 100 5.15 -6.40 -3.24
CA ASN A 100 5.01 -5.01 -3.65
C ASN A 100 5.63 -4.08 -2.60
N SER A 101 6.95 -4.19 -2.46
CA SER A 101 7.74 -3.42 -1.49
C SER A 101 7.53 -1.91 -1.66
N ARG A 102 8.08 -1.09 -0.76
CA ARG A 102 7.97 0.37 -0.86
C ARG A 102 8.36 0.89 -2.25
N GLN A 103 9.47 0.40 -2.80
CA GLN A 103 9.94 0.84 -4.11
C GLN A 103 8.91 0.54 -5.21
N ASP A 104 8.30 -0.64 -5.14
CA ASP A 104 7.25 -1.07 -6.06
C ASP A 104 5.98 -0.23 -5.86
N TYR A 105 5.55 0.01 -4.62
CA TYR A 105 4.42 0.88 -4.33
C TYR A 105 4.64 2.30 -4.86
N ALA A 106 5.83 2.89 -4.65
CA ALA A 106 6.12 4.25 -5.08
C ALA A 106 6.28 4.40 -6.60
N THR A 107 6.72 3.34 -7.29
CA THR A 107 6.99 3.37 -8.73
C THR A 107 5.81 2.85 -9.55
N LEU A 108 5.10 1.86 -9.02
CA LEU A 108 4.06 1.08 -9.70
C LEU A 108 2.69 1.21 -9.03
N GLY A 109 2.55 2.01 -7.97
CA GLY A 109 1.27 2.19 -7.28
C GLY A 109 0.67 0.93 -6.68
N THR A 110 1.46 -0.09 -6.38
CA THR A 110 0.95 -1.37 -5.92
C THR A 110 0.96 -1.50 -4.40
N LEU A 111 -0.18 -1.81 -3.79
CA LEU A 111 -0.33 -2.01 -2.34
C LEU A 111 0.68 -3.03 -1.80
N THR A 112 1.41 -2.67 -0.73
CA THR A 112 2.33 -3.59 -0.05
C THR A 112 1.54 -4.59 0.79
N ILE A 113 1.84 -5.89 0.66
CA ILE A 113 1.28 -6.92 1.54
C ILE A 113 2.42 -7.54 2.35
N ALA A 114 2.25 -7.64 3.66
CA ALA A 114 3.18 -8.34 4.52
C ALA A 114 2.59 -9.65 5.01
N PHE A 115 3.26 -10.74 4.67
CA PHE A 115 2.92 -12.08 5.07
C PHE A 115 3.71 -12.52 6.28
N GLU A 116 3.01 -13.14 7.21
CA GLU A 116 3.64 -13.99 8.20
C GLU A 116 4.26 -15.24 7.55
N PRO A 117 5.35 -15.78 8.12
CA PRO A 117 6.03 -16.94 7.55
C PRO A 117 5.10 -18.14 7.30
N ASP A 118 4.19 -18.42 8.24
CA ASP A 118 3.27 -19.56 8.13
C ASP A 118 2.17 -19.31 7.10
N ALA A 119 1.63 -18.09 7.04
CA ALA A 119 0.69 -17.67 6.01
C ALA A 119 1.31 -17.79 4.61
N LEU A 120 2.55 -17.30 4.44
CA LEU A 120 3.25 -17.40 3.17
C LEU A 120 3.51 -18.86 2.81
N ARG A 121 3.93 -19.69 3.78
CA ARG A 121 4.16 -21.13 3.52
C ARG A 121 2.88 -21.81 3.04
N GLY A 122 1.75 -21.58 3.71
CA GLY A 122 0.45 -22.10 3.30
C GLY A 122 0.03 -21.60 1.92
N LEU A 123 0.23 -20.30 1.65
CA LEU A 123 -0.05 -19.70 0.35
C LEU A 123 0.78 -20.33 -0.78
N LEU A 124 2.09 -20.47 -0.59
CA LEU A 124 2.99 -21.06 -1.58
C LEU A 124 2.70 -22.54 -1.85
N GLN A 125 2.18 -23.27 -0.85
CA GLN A 125 1.71 -24.65 -1.03
C GLN A 125 0.46 -24.73 -1.91
N ARG A 126 -0.44 -23.74 -1.81
CA ARG A 126 -1.66 -23.62 -2.64
C ARG A 126 -1.37 -23.08 -4.04
N ALA A 127 -0.38 -22.20 -4.18
CA ALA A 127 0.02 -21.54 -5.43
C ALA A 127 0.67 -22.47 -6.49
N ARG A 128 0.27 -23.75 -6.56
CA ARG A 128 0.88 -24.77 -7.43
C ARG A 128 0.91 -24.28 -8.89
N VAL A 129 2.10 -24.26 -9.48
CA VAL A 129 2.28 -24.23 -10.93
C VAL A 129 2.08 -25.67 -11.42
N CYS A 130 0.83 -26.10 -11.60
CA CYS A 130 0.58 -27.27 -12.42
C CYS A 130 0.66 -26.77 -13.86
N GLY A 131 1.81 -27.03 -14.52
CA GLY A 131 2.00 -26.69 -15.92
C GLY A 131 0.82 -27.21 -16.73
N ALA A 132 0.29 -26.37 -17.62
CA ALA A 132 -0.88 -26.60 -18.43
C ALA A 132 -1.04 -28.08 -18.82
N ALA A 133 -2.16 -28.69 -18.41
CA ALA A 133 -2.51 -30.01 -18.88
C ALA A 133 -2.79 -29.90 -20.38
N SER A 134 -1.87 -30.36 -21.23
CA SER A 134 -2.21 -30.65 -22.62
C SER A 134 -3.04 -31.93 -22.61
N VAL A 135 -4.36 -31.79 -22.67
CA VAL A 135 -5.26 -32.94 -22.85
C VAL A 135 -5.20 -33.33 -24.32
N ILE A 136 -4.53 -34.45 -24.62
CA ILE A 136 -4.67 -35.15 -25.90
C ILE A 136 -5.76 -36.21 -25.69
N GLU A 137 -6.80 -36.18 -26.52
CA GLU A 137 -7.94 -37.09 -26.43
C GLU A 137 -7.46 -38.56 -26.45
N GLY A 138 -7.76 -39.31 -25.38
CA GLY A 138 -7.35 -40.71 -25.22
C GLY A 138 -6.14 -40.97 -24.32
N GLN A 139 -5.47 -39.95 -23.78
CA GLN A 139 -4.34 -40.12 -22.88
C GLN A 139 -4.42 -39.17 -21.67
N ILE A 140 -4.83 -39.68 -20.51
CA ILE A 140 -4.75 -38.91 -19.25
C ILE A 140 -3.31 -39.03 -18.73
N ASP A 141 -2.41 -38.18 -19.22
CA ASP A 141 -1.09 -38.03 -18.64
C ASP A 141 -1.19 -37.07 -17.44
N VAL A 142 -1.52 -37.61 -16.26
CA VAL A 142 -1.47 -36.85 -15.02
C VAL A 142 0.00 -36.66 -14.65
N LYS A 143 0.61 -35.56 -15.10
CA LYS A 143 1.87 -35.09 -14.52
C LYS A 143 1.61 -34.78 -13.04
N GLY A 144 1.91 -35.75 -12.18
CA GLY A 144 1.80 -35.57 -10.74
C GLY A 144 2.58 -34.33 -10.32
N CYS A 145 1.87 -33.31 -9.83
CA CYS A 145 2.47 -32.11 -9.26
C CYS A 145 3.23 -32.56 -8.00
N ARG A 146 4.52 -32.91 -8.15
CA ARG A 146 5.36 -33.36 -7.03
C ARG A 146 5.29 -32.30 -5.93
N SER A 147 4.80 -32.70 -4.77
CA SER A 147 4.97 -31.99 -3.50
C SER A 147 6.43 -32.12 -3.07
N GLY A 148 7.33 -31.48 -3.81
CA GLY A 148 8.77 -31.53 -3.55
C GLY A 148 9.17 -30.51 -2.51
N GLY A 149 9.22 -30.95 -1.25
CA GLY A 149 9.98 -30.31 -0.16
C GLY A 149 9.33 -29.10 0.50
N VAL A 150 9.56 -28.99 1.82
CA VAL A 150 9.41 -27.74 2.57
C VAL A 150 10.18 -26.68 1.78
N SER A 151 9.44 -25.82 1.09
CA SER A 151 10.06 -24.80 0.24
C SER A 151 10.77 -23.86 1.20
N ASP A 152 12.09 -23.74 1.09
CA ASP A 152 12.82 -22.74 1.85
C ASP A 152 12.13 -21.39 1.60
N LEU A 153 11.63 -20.78 2.68
CA LEU A 153 10.97 -19.49 2.61
C LEU A 153 12.04 -18.44 2.33
N ASN A 154 12.15 -18.08 1.06
CA ASN A 154 13.03 -17.02 0.60
C ASN A 154 12.33 -16.21 -0.49
N MET A 155 12.87 -15.01 -0.73
CA MET A 155 12.35 -14.08 -1.73
C MET A 155 12.25 -14.70 -3.13
N PHE A 156 13.22 -15.54 -3.52
CA PHE A 156 13.24 -16.18 -4.84
C PHE A 156 12.04 -17.12 -5.02
N THR A 157 11.79 -18.04 -4.08
CA THR A 157 10.66 -18.97 -4.14
C THR A 157 9.33 -18.24 -4.05
N MET A 158 9.25 -17.17 -3.24
CA MET A 158 8.07 -16.31 -3.18
C MET A 158 7.77 -15.70 -4.55
N MET A 159 8.73 -15.03 -5.16
CA MET A 159 8.53 -14.37 -6.46
C MET A 159 8.35 -15.35 -7.61
N GLN A 160 9.00 -16.52 -7.56
CA GLN A 160 8.82 -17.57 -8.57
C GLN A 160 7.37 -18.08 -8.62
N ARG A 161 6.67 -18.14 -7.48
CA ARG A 161 5.31 -18.70 -7.40
C ARG A 161 4.21 -17.64 -7.44
N LEU A 162 4.49 -16.46 -6.89
CA LEU A 162 3.51 -15.39 -6.74
C LEU A 162 3.68 -14.26 -7.75
N GLY A 163 4.88 -14.07 -8.31
CA GLY A 163 5.16 -12.97 -9.23
C GLY A 163 4.26 -12.99 -10.46
N GLY A 164 3.73 -11.83 -10.82
CA GLY A 164 2.83 -11.63 -11.95
C GLY A 164 1.39 -12.10 -11.71
N ARG A 165 1.08 -12.68 -10.56
CA ARG A 165 -0.28 -13.11 -10.23
C ARG A 165 -1.11 -11.94 -9.71
N ARG A 166 -2.41 -11.98 -10.00
CA ARG A 166 -3.42 -11.16 -9.34
C ARG A 166 -3.96 -11.89 -8.13
N ILE A 167 -4.11 -11.17 -7.03
CA ILE A 167 -4.68 -11.69 -5.80
C ILE A 167 -5.73 -10.74 -5.22
N ALA A 168 -6.71 -11.33 -4.55
CA ALA A 168 -7.57 -10.62 -3.61
C ALA A 168 -7.13 -10.99 -2.18
N VAL A 169 -7.05 -10.00 -1.30
CA VAL A 169 -6.59 -10.16 0.08
C VAL A 169 -7.62 -9.61 1.05
N ASP A 170 -8.17 -10.45 1.90
CA ASP A 170 -8.99 -10.05 3.03
C ASP A 170 -8.11 -9.65 4.20
N GLY A 171 -8.19 -8.40 4.65
CA GLY A 171 -7.37 -7.95 5.75
C GLY A 171 -7.68 -6.56 6.21
N GLU A 172 -6.72 -5.97 6.92
CA GLU A 172 -6.81 -4.59 7.39
C GLU A 172 -5.69 -3.77 6.79
N VAL A 173 -6.06 -2.71 6.07
CA VAL A 173 -5.09 -1.71 5.62
C VAL A 173 -4.74 -0.80 6.78
N ARG A 174 -3.46 -0.48 6.88
CA ARG A 174 -2.91 0.43 7.88
C ARG A 174 -1.83 1.31 7.28
N LEU A 175 -1.62 2.46 7.90
CA LEU A 175 -0.55 3.39 7.57
C LEU A 175 0.57 3.23 8.58
N GLN A 176 1.80 2.95 8.13
CA GLN A 176 2.95 2.80 9.01
C GLN A 176 4.05 3.78 8.63
N TRP A 177 4.60 4.48 9.63
CA TRP A 177 5.85 5.21 9.47
C TRP A 177 7.04 4.24 9.51
N ILE A 178 7.89 4.31 8.51
CA ILE A 178 9.12 3.53 8.39
C ILE A 178 10.31 4.47 8.50
N ASP A 179 11.09 4.32 9.56
CA ASP A 179 12.35 5.03 9.75
C ASP A 179 13.38 4.53 8.73
N SER A 180 13.75 5.38 7.78
CA SER A 180 14.68 5.01 6.72
C SER A 180 15.32 6.24 6.10
N HIS A 181 16.65 6.23 6.11
CA HIS A 181 17.52 7.14 5.37
C HIS A 181 17.58 6.84 3.86
N ILE A 182 17.02 5.71 3.43
CA ILE A 182 16.96 5.31 2.03
C ILE A 182 15.56 5.64 1.48
N GLY A 183 15.55 6.42 0.38
CA GLY A 183 14.36 6.77 -0.38
C GLY A 183 13.46 7.83 0.27
N SER A 184 13.84 8.44 1.38
CA SER A 184 13.01 9.41 2.13
C SER A 184 12.49 10.52 1.20
N PRO A 185 11.16 10.73 1.08
CA PRO A 185 10.63 11.84 0.30
C PRO A 185 11.08 13.16 0.92
N ARG A 186 11.02 14.25 0.14
CA ARG A 186 11.38 15.58 0.66
C ARG A 186 10.54 15.90 1.91
N PRO A 187 11.14 16.56 2.92
CA PRO A 187 10.42 17.00 4.11
C PRO A 187 9.15 17.76 3.74
N THR A 188 8.02 17.37 4.32
CA THR A 188 6.73 18.04 4.12
C THR A 188 6.33 18.72 5.42
N ALA A 189 6.08 20.04 5.38
CA ALA A 189 5.78 20.83 6.57
C ALA A 189 4.56 20.30 7.35
N ASN A 190 4.63 20.36 8.67
CA ASN A 190 3.64 19.84 9.64
C ASN A 190 3.39 18.33 9.57
N LYS A 191 4.38 17.56 9.09
CA LYS A 191 4.34 16.09 9.10
C LYS A 191 5.56 15.51 9.81
N ARG A 192 5.48 14.26 10.24
CA ARG A 192 6.60 13.52 10.84
C ARG A 192 7.87 13.57 9.97
N GLY A 193 7.70 13.47 8.65
CA GLY A 193 8.78 13.61 7.66
C GLY A 193 9.44 14.99 7.56
N GLU A 194 8.96 16.01 8.27
CA GLU A 194 9.64 17.30 8.40
C GLU A 194 10.90 17.20 9.27
N HIS A 195 10.83 16.42 10.34
CA HIS A 195 11.87 16.33 11.37
C HIS A 195 12.53 14.94 11.41
N GLU A 196 11.82 13.89 10.98
CA GLU A 196 12.29 12.51 10.98
C GLU A 196 12.52 11.98 9.57
N VAL A 197 13.65 11.31 9.36
CA VAL A 197 14.02 10.75 8.05
C VAL A 197 13.34 9.38 7.89
N GLY A 198 12.24 9.36 7.16
CA GLY A 198 11.45 8.15 6.94
C GLY A 198 10.36 8.37 5.91
N TYR A 199 9.42 7.43 5.84
CA TYR A 199 8.32 7.49 4.89
C TYR A 199 7.09 6.75 5.42
N TYR A 200 5.92 7.16 4.95
CA TYR A 200 4.71 6.38 5.15
C TYR A 200 4.61 5.26 4.12
N GLN A 201 4.29 4.07 4.60
CA GLN A 201 3.94 2.91 3.79
C GLN A 201 2.53 2.44 4.12
N VAL A 202 1.73 2.27 3.08
CA VAL A 202 0.42 1.63 3.18
C VAL A 202 0.63 0.14 3.00
N TRP A 203 0.17 -0.65 3.97
CA TRP A 203 0.33 -2.10 3.91
C TRP A 203 -0.85 -2.84 4.52
N VAL A 204 -1.06 -4.06 4.05
CA VAL A 204 -2.02 -5.01 4.63
C VAL A 204 -1.23 -6.19 5.19
N ARG A 205 -1.52 -6.56 6.44
CA ARG A 205 -0.94 -7.73 7.08
C ARG A 205 -1.78 -8.97 6.78
N VAL A 206 -1.11 -10.06 6.45
CA VAL A 206 -1.70 -11.38 6.22
C VAL A 206 -1.11 -12.37 7.21
N ALA A 207 -1.96 -12.87 8.10
CA ALA A 207 -1.62 -13.82 9.16
C ALA A 207 -2.04 -15.26 8.80
N ASP A 208 -3.02 -15.41 7.90
CA ASP A 208 -3.49 -16.70 7.40
C ASP A 208 -3.46 -16.74 5.87
N ALA A 209 -3.06 -17.88 5.29
CA ALA A 209 -3.10 -18.07 3.86
C ALA A 209 -4.53 -17.90 3.31
N ASP A 210 -5.56 -18.32 4.05
CA ASP A 210 -6.97 -18.27 3.61
C ASP A 210 -7.51 -16.84 3.44
N GLN A 211 -6.79 -15.83 3.94
CA GLN A 211 -7.03 -14.43 3.62
C GLN A 211 -6.71 -14.08 2.15
N VAL A 212 -5.97 -14.93 1.44
CA VAL A 212 -5.53 -14.67 0.06
C VAL A 212 -6.18 -15.63 -0.92
N ILE A 213 -6.79 -15.03 -1.93
CA ILE A 213 -7.45 -15.69 -3.04
C ILE A 213 -6.68 -15.36 -4.32
N PHE A 214 -6.31 -16.37 -5.10
CA PHE A 214 -5.76 -16.16 -6.44
C PHE A 214 -6.90 -15.84 -7.39
N VAL A 215 -6.77 -14.70 -8.07
CA VAL A 215 -7.70 -14.33 -9.14
C VAL A 215 -7.19 -14.96 -10.43
N HIS A 216 -8.05 -15.71 -11.10
CA HIS A 216 -7.75 -16.33 -12.38
C HIS A 216 -8.42 -15.52 -13.48
N ASP A 217 -7.63 -15.08 -14.46
CA ASP A 217 -8.19 -14.60 -15.73
C ASP A 217 -8.53 -15.87 -16.53
N ASP A 218 -9.81 -16.12 -16.78
CA ASP A 218 -10.30 -17.22 -17.64
C ASP A 218 -9.79 -17.10 -19.10
#